data_AF-A0A925XHY0-F1
#
_entry.id   AF-A0A925XHY0-F1
#
_cell.length_a   1.000
_cell.length_b   1.000
_cell.length_c   1.000
_cell.angle_alpha   90.00
_cell.angle_beta   90.00
_cell.angle_gamma   90.00
#
_symmetry.space_group_name_H-M   'P 1'
#
loop_
_entity.id
_entity.type
_entity.pdbx_description
1 polymer ?
#
loop_
_entity_poly.entity_id
_entity_poly.type
_entity_poly.pdbx_seq_one_letter_code
_entity_poly.pdbx_strand_id
1 'polypeptide(L)'
;MTVESLAINRTAGPGLVADTAASLIISAGTVKTDGGAALDIQDSDIDATLTSIDANHSTFGVRVVNSTGSLLVEGGSTVGSGGTIQNTTTGVILDRAGTVQLKRMNFVDNQTGIQSDGTEYLSLYALSVSGSSGYAVDSLNDKTLIVDSSVFFENGALGGGTLRVRSDKLDNYQVGLTNNIITDENGTAVLVENSGASAGSSLTLALRRNDILSSRDGTTAIRVNWNGPMGIEASNNVFQLDGDQMTALSLASPSATDSLSAAFVNNTLVFNGSSSVGFNVSAAATSTVGLGGNTLTFNRNNSTGLIFSGAGETSLWLEANNLTANASGTTGFLFTTIAAGSDVRIDSNILDFTDGSSVVDRGFVFTTLGDTVELKGTTNNLLDGVVNPLVIQPGKTTGGFYINSVLQQP
;
A
#
# COMPACT_ATOMS: atom_id res chain seq x y z
N MET A 1 33.02 -2.37 22.12
CA MET A 1 33.67 -3.59 21.62
C MET A 1 33.70 -3.49 20.12
N THR A 2 34.83 -3.79 19.48
CA THR A 2 34.96 -3.80 18.02
C THR A 2 35.31 -5.20 17.58
N VAL A 3 34.56 -5.74 16.63
CA VAL A 3 34.76 -7.07 16.03
C VAL A 3 34.87 -6.88 14.51
N GLU A 4 36.04 -7.12 13.95
CA GLU A 4 36.26 -6.98 12.50
C GLU A 4 35.51 -8.06 11.71
N SER A 5 35.49 -9.29 12.21
CA SER A 5 34.75 -10.41 11.61
C SER A 5 34.18 -11.32 12.68
N LEU A 6 32.86 -11.50 12.65
CA LEU A 6 32.13 -12.38 13.54
C LEU A 6 31.73 -13.67 12.80
N ALA A 7 31.98 -14.83 13.41
CA ALA A 7 31.48 -16.11 12.90
C ALA A 7 30.92 -16.94 14.06
N ILE A 8 29.60 -17.09 14.11
CA ILE A 8 28.90 -17.85 15.15
C ILE A 8 28.06 -18.96 14.51
N ASN A 9 28.20 -20.18 15.01
CA ASN A 9 27.34 -21.31 14.65
C ASN A 9 26.97 -22.08 15.92
N ARG A 10 25.67 -22.16 16.24
CA ARG A 10 25.14 -22.79 17.47
C ARG A 10 23.94 -23.66 17.14
N THR A 11 23.83 -24.82 17.81
CA THR A 11 22.70 -25.75 17.70
C THR A 11 21.76 -25.72 18.91
N ALA A 12 22.00 -24.80 19.85
CA ALA A 12 21.15 -24.46 20.97
C ALA A 12 21.65 -23.15 21.61
N GLY A 13 20.72 -22.34 22.12
CA GLY A 13 21.03 -21.07 22.78
C GLY A 13 21.29 -19.91 21.82
N PRO A 14 21.43 -18.68 22.36
CA PRO A 14 21.56 -17.50 21.52
C PRO A 14 22.93 -17.42 20.83
N GLY A 15 22.97 -16.77 19.66
CA GLY A 15 24.18 -16.49 18.91
C GLY A 15 24.98 -15.35 19.53
N LEU A 16 24.63 -14.12 19.18
CA LEU A 16 25.16 -12.90 19.79
C LEU A 16 24.13 -12.31 20.75
N VAL A 17 24.57 -12.03 21.98
CA VAL A 17 23.81 -11.26 22.97
C VAL A 17 24.59 -10.01 23.33
N ALA A 18 23.94 -8.85 23.23
CA ALA A 18 24.48 -7.59 23.69
C ALA A 18 23.44 -6.88 24.57
N ASP A 19 23.83 -6.53 25.79
CA ASP A 19 22.95 -5.92 26.78
C ASP A 19 23.71 -4.77 27.42
N THR A 20 23.13 -3.56 27.40
CA THR A 20 23.76 -2.32 27.90
C THR A 20 25.14 -2.02 27.30
N ALA A 21 25.38 -2.43 26.05
CA ALA A 21 26.66 -2.18 25.39
C ALA A 21 26.76 -0.72 24.97
N ALA A 22 27.66 0.03 25.61
CA ALA A 22 27.90 1.44 25.30
C ALA A 22 28.39 1.68 23.86
N SER A 23 28.96 0.66 23.22
CA SER A 23 29.32 0.67 21.79
C SER A 23 29.60 -0.77 21.35
N LEU A 24 28.83 -1.28 20.39
CA LEU A 24 29.06 -2.56 19.71
C LEU A 24 29.30 -2.30 18.22
N ILE A 25 30.52 -2.50 17.76
CA ILE A 25 30.89 -2.33 16.35
C ILE A 25 31.21 -3.71 15.76
N ILE A 26 30.50 -4.09 14.69
CA ILE A 26 30.77 -5.32 13.92
C ILE A 26 30.90 -4.92 12.46
N SER A 27 32.07 -5.14 11.85
CA SER A 27 32.31 -4.72 10.46
C SER A 27 31.85 -5.75 9.43
N ALA A 28 31.84 -7.03 9.80
CA ALA A 28 31.32 -8.12 8.99
C ALA A 28 31.00 -9.32 9.88
N GLY A 29 30.11 -10.21 9.42
CA GLY A 29 29.97 -11.51 10.08
C GLY A 29 28.80 -12.35 9.65
N THR A 30 28.84 -13.62 10.09
CA THR A 30 27.75 -14.58 9.93
C THR A 30 27.34 -15.12 11.29
N VAL A 31 26.03 -15.20 11.52
CA VAL A 31 25.48 -15.76 12.75
C VAL A 31 24.43 -16.79 12.39
N LYS A 32 24.62 -18.03 12.83
CA LYS A 32 23.72 -19.15 12.59
C LYS A 32 23.31 -19.82 13.90
N THR A 33 22.01 -19.97 14.10
CA THR A 33 21.43 -20.66 15.26
C THR A 33 20.31 -21.64 14.88
N ASP A 34 20.18 -22.72 15.65
CA ASP A 34 19.03 -23.62 15.64
C ASP A 34 18.57 -23.81 17.10
N GLY A 35 17.28 -23.59 17.37
CA GLY A 35 16.73 -23.63 18.73
C GLY A 35 17.03 -22.40 19.60
N GLY A 36 17.53 -21.31 19.03
CA GLY A 36 17.85 -20.06 19.75
C GLY A 36 17.90 -18.84 18.84
N ALA A 37 17.84 -17.64 19.41
CA ALA A 37 17.92 -16.39 18.64
C ALA A 37 19.33 -16.18 18.09
N ALA A 38 19.44 -15.75 16.83
CA ALA A 38 20.72 -15.41 16.25
C ALA A 38 21.29 -14.13 16.89
N LEU A 39 20.46 -13.08 16.99
CA LEU A 39 20.84 -11.83 17.63
C LEU A 39 19.82 -11.44 18.71
N ASP A 40 20.31 -11.00 19.86
CA ASP A 40 19.52 -10.38 20.91
C ASP A 40 20.27 -9.17 21.47
N ILE A 41 19.84 -7.97 21.07
CA ILE A 41 20.49 -6.70 21.38
C ILE A 41 19.50 -5.81 22.12
N GLN A 42 19.90 -5.33 23.30
CA GLN A 42 19.06 -4.51 24.16
C GLN A 42 19.85 -3.35 24.76
N ASP A 43 19.20 -2.18 24.84
CA ASP A 43 19.70 -0.97 25.52
C ASP A 43 21.15 -0.61 25.12
N SER A 44 21.48 -0.76 23.83
CA SER A 44 22.86 -0.67 23.32
C SER A 44 23.01 0.35 22.20
N ASP A 45 24.23 0.88 22.04
CA ASP A 45 24.59 1.66 20.85
C ASP A 45 25.32 0.74 19.87
N ILE A 46 24.73 0.54 18.67
CA ILE A 46 25.18 -0.46 17.71
C ILE A 46 25.63 0.14 16.39
N ASP A 47 26.71 -0.40 15.83
CA ASP A 47 27.13 -0.21 14.45
C ASP A 47 27.56 -1.56 13.90
N ALA A 48 26.57 -2.37 13.50
CA ALA A 48 26.77 -3.75 13.12
C ALA A 48 26.40 -3.96 11.65
N THR A 49 27.38 -4.38 10.86
CA THR A 49 27.21 -4.90 9.50
C THR A 49 27.47 -6.39 9.49
N LEU A 50 26.47 -7.16 9.05
CA LEU A 50 26.53 -8.62 8.93
C LEU A 50 26.32 -9.03 7.47
N THR A 51 26.99 -10.10 7.10
CA THR A 51 26.82 -10.73 5.78
C THR A 51 25.58 -11.61 5.77
N SER A 52 25.37 -12.43 6.80
CA SER A 52 24.17 -13.28 6.90
C SER A 52 23.74 -13.54 8.34
N ILE A 53 22.43 -13.72 8.52
CA ILE A 53 21.82 -14.17 9.77
C ILE A 53 20.88 -15.33 9.48
N ASP A 54 21.15 -16.47 10.10
CA ASP A 54 20.33 -17.67 10.01
C ASP A 54 19.78 -18.03 11.40
N ALA A 55 18.47 -18.25 11.50
CA ALA A 55 17.82 -18.72 12.73
C ALA A 55 16.70 -19.71 12.41
N ASN A 56 16.62 -20.79 13.18
CA ASN A 56 15.58 -21.80 13.02
C ASN A 56 15.01 -22.24 14.39
N HIS A 57 13.72 -22.54 14.43
CA HIS A 57 13.01 -23.10 15.59
C HIS A 57 13.19 -22.30 16.90
N SER A 58 13.18 -20.98 16.82
CA SER A 58 13.33 -20.08 17.98
C SER A 58 12.07 -19.26 18.23
N THR A 59 11.95 -18.60 19.39
CA THR A 59 10.88 -17.61 19.61
C THR A 59 11.05 -16.42 18.66
N PHE A 60 12.30 -15.98 18.46
CA PHE A 60 12.65 -14.98 17.47
C PHE A 60 14.02 -15.24 16.87
N GLY A 61 14.25 -14.78 15.63
CA GLY A 61 15.56 -14.86 14.98
C GLY A 61 16.47 -13.70 15.37
N VAL A 62 15.95 -12.47 15.28
CA VAL A 62 16.65 -11.23 15.65
C VAL A 62 15.77 -10.41 16.56
N ARG A 63 16.34 -9.86 17.63
CA ARG A 63 15.70 -8.86 18.48
C ARG A 63 16.62 -7.66 18.72
N VAL A 64 16.12 -6.45 18.44
CA VAL A 64 16.78 -5.19 18.77
C VAL A 64 15.80 -4.30 19.52
N VAL A 65 16.11 -3.97 20.78
CA VAL A 65 15.22 -3.18 21.65
C VAL A 65 15.98 -2.01 22.25
N ASN A 66 15.36 -0.82 22.26
CA ASN A 66 15.89 0.42 22.87
C ASN A 66 17.33 0.74 22.46
N SER A 67 17.68 0.44 21.22
CA SER A 67 19.07 0.50 20.78
C SER A 67 19.22 1.57 19.69
N THR A 68 20.27 2.37 19.81
CA THR A 68 20.61 3.42 18.84
C THR A 68 21.64 2.93 17.83
N GLY A 69 21.86 3.71 16.77
CA GLY A 69 22.83 3.37 15.72
C GLY A 69 22.22 2.50 14.61
N SER A 70 23.01 1.59 14.02
CA SER A 70 22.63 0.81 12.84
C SER A 70 22.87 -0.70 12.96
N LEU A 71 21.89 -1.48 12.50
CA LEU A 71 22.03 -2.90 12.17
C LEU A 71 21.79 -3.10 10.66
N LEU A 72 22.78 -3.63 9.97
CA LEU A 72 22.77 -3.84 8.52
C LEU A 72 23.03 -5.33 8.23
N VAL A 73 22.15 -5.96 7.45
CA VAL A 73 22.38 -7.28 6.85
C VAL A 73 22.46 -7.09 5.34
N GLU A 74 23.65 -7.29 4.76
CA GLU A 74 23.91 -6.94 3.35
C GLU A 74 23.59 -8.06 2.36
N GLY A 75 23.89 -9.31 2.74
CA GLY A 75 23.88 -10.45 1.82
C GLY A 75 24.88 -10.31 0.65
N GLY A 76 24.83 -11.29 -0.25
CA GLY A 76 25.52 -11.30 -1.54
C GLY A 76 24.65 -10.72 -2.65
N SER A 77 24.69 -11.32 -3.86
CA SER A 77 23.94 -10.82 -5.03
C SER A 77 22.58 -11.48 -5.24
N THR A 78 22.27 -12.58 -4.54
CA THR A 78 21.05 -13.37 -4.72
C THR A 78 20.13 -13.25 -3.51
N VAL A 79 18.82 -13.36 -3.70
CA VAL A 79 17.85 -13.49 -2.60
C VAL A 79 18.22 -14.69 -1.72
N GLY A 80 18.04 -14.57 -0.41
CA GLY A 80 18.44 -15.55 0.61
C GLY A 80 19.90 -15.49 1.05
N SER A 81 20.77 -14.77 0.34
CA SER A 81 22.19 -14.66 0.71
C SER A 81 22.46 -13.84 1.98
N GLY A 82 21.48 -13.03 2.43
CA GLY A 82 21.46 -12.40 3.75
C GLY A 82 21.10 -13.35 4.89
N GLY A 83 20.83 -14.62 4.58
CA GLY A 83 20.46 -15.65 5.54
C GLY A 83 18.96 -15.93 5.59
N THR A 84 18.58 -16.98 6.33
CA THR A 84 17.21 -17.46 6.45
C THR A 84 16.75 -17.52 7.91
N ILE A 85 15.63 -16.87 8.21
CA ILE A 85 14.95 -16.96 9.51
C ILE A 85 13.64 -17.72 9.32
N GLN A 86 13.49 -18.86 10.00
CA GLN A 86 12.36 -19.75 9.74
C GLN A 86 11.84 -20.48 10.97
N ASN A 87 10.57 -20.91 10.90
CA ASN A 87 9.88 -21.64 11.96
C ASN A 87 9.95 -20.93 13.33
N THR A 88 9.88 -19.60 13.33
CA THR A 88 9.89 -18.80 14.56
C THR A 88 8.51 -18.26 14.91
N THR A 89 8.33 -17.81 16.15
CA THR A 89 7.15 -16.99 16.47
C THR A 89 7.26 -15.66 15.70
N THR A 90 8.34 -14.90 15.90
CA THR A 90 8.57 -13.66 15.15
C THR A 90 9.98 -13.64 14.58
N GLY A 91 10.13 -13.53 13.25
CA GLY A 91 11.45 -13.60 12.63
C GLY A 91 12.38 -12.50 13.13
N VAL A 92 11.94 -11.24 13.03
CA VAL A 92 12.66 -10.06 13.52
C VAL A 92 11.74 -9.23 14.42
N ILE A 93 12.22 -8.83 15.59
CA ILE A 93 11.57 -7.90 16.52
C ILE A 93 12.42 -6.64 16.64
N LEU A 94 11.85 -5.49 16.29
CA LEU A 94 12.44 -4.18 16.50
C LEU A 94 11.53 -3.36 17.44
N ASP A 95 12.04 -2.86 18.56
CA ASP A 95 11.32 -1.94 19.46
C ASP A 95 12.22 -0.75 19.77
N ARG A 96 11.85 0.43 19.29
CA ARG A 96 12.62 1.68 19.42
C ARG A 96 14.08 1.48 19.00
N ALA A 97 14.26 0.81 17.86
CA ALA A 97 15.55 0.64 17.23
C ALA A 97 15.91 1.88 16.40
N GLY A 98 17.20 2.11 16.20
CA GLY A 98 17.71 3.15 15.29
C GLY A 98 17.45 2.83 13.82
N THR A 99 18.52 2.69 13.05
CA THR A 99 18.47 2.31 11.63
C THR A 99 18.61 0.80 11.49
N VAL A 100 17.67 0.16 10.81
CA VAL A 100 17.76 -1.27 10.49
C VAL A 100 17.58 -1.48 9.00
N GLN A 101 18.52 -2.17 8.39
CA GLN A 101 18.45 -2.58 6.99
C GLN A 101 18.63 -4.08 6.85
N LEU A 102 17.64 -4.73 6.24
CA LEU A 102 17.65 -6.17 5.98
C LEU A 102 17.63 -6.37 4.47
N LYS A 103 18.72 -6.91 3.92
CA LYS A 103 18.83 -7.19 2.47
C LYS A 103 18.89 -8.68 2.20
N ARG A 104 18.17 -9.11 1.17
CA ARG A 104 18.32 -10.44 0.56
C ARG A 104 18.16 -11.58 1.57
N MET A 105 17.27 -11.41 2.54
CA MET A 105 16.97 -12.45 3.54
C MET A 105 15.72 -13.23 3.14
N ASN A 106 15.64 -14.47 3.61
CA ASN A 106 14.44 -15.29 3.55
C ASN A 106 13.78 -15.36 4.92
N PHE A 107 12.46 -15.23 4.94
CA PHE A 107 11.61 -15.46 6.10
C PHE A 107 10.58 -16.52 5.76
N VAL A 108 10.64 -17.69 6.40
CA VAL A 108 9.84 -18.86 6.00
C VAL A 108 9.09 -19.42 7.21
N ASP A 109 7.79 -19.62 7.08
CA ASP A 109 6.95 -20.31 8.08
C ASP A 109 7.04 -19.73 9.50
N ASN A 110 7.16 -18.40 9.60
CA ASN A 110 7.13 -17.69 10.89
C ASN A 110 5.66 -17.40 11.30
N GLN A 111 5.37 -17.06 12.55
CA GLN A 111 4.05 -16.49 12.84
C GLN A 111 3.98 -15.04 12.36
N THR A 112 5.03 -14.26 12.53
CA THR A 112 5.19 -12.94 11.90
C THR A 112 6.60 -12.85 11.34
N GLY A 113 6.76 -12.39 10.10
CA GLY A 113 8.08 -12.26 9.48
C GLY A 113 8.91 -11.21 10.21
N ILE A 114 8.46 -9.96 10.16
CA ILE A 114 9.10 -8.80 10.77
C ILE A 114 8.06 -8.01 11.56
N GLN A 115 8.36 -7.74 12.83
CA GLN A 115 7.56 -6.90 13.69
C GLN A 115 8.42 -5.72 14.17
N SER A 116 7.92 -4.50 14.00
CA SER A 116 8.61 -3.28 14.40
C SER A 116 7.70 -2.30 15.12
N ASP A 117 8.22 -1.64 16.16
CA ASP A 117 7.57 -0.54 16.87
C ASP A 117 8.56 0.62 17.08
N GLY A 118 8.26 1.80 16.54
CA GLY A 118 9.00 3.02 16.86
C GLY A 118 10.44 3.04 16.33
N THR A 119 10.72 2.34 15.23
CA THR A 119 12.02 2.34 14.56
C THR A 119 12.22 3.64 13.79
N GLU A 120 13.41 4.25 13.87
CA GLU A 120 13.69 5.51 13.15
C GLU A 120 13.68 5.30 11.64
N TYR A 121 14.35 4.24 11.17
CA TYR A 121 14.43 3.91 9.76
C TYR A 121 14.51 2.39 9.56
N LEU A 122 13.52 1.82 8.90
CA LEU A 122 13.48 0.41 8.52
C LEU A 122 13.51 0.27 7.00
N SER A 123 14.53 -0.40 6.48
CA SER A 123 14.67 -0.71 5.05
C SER A 123 14.73 -2.22 4.83
N LEU A 124 13.77 -2.71 4.04
CA LEU A 124 13.60 -4.10 3.67
C LEU A 124 13.84 -4.21 2.16
N TYR A 125 14.93 -4.87 1.75
CA TYR A 125 15.35 -4.89 0.35
C TYR A 125 15.56 -6.31 -0.16
N ALA A 126 14.96 -6.63 -1.30
CA ALA A 126 15.10 -7.93 -1.95
C ALA A 126 14.81 -9.11 -1.00
N LEU A 127 13.83 -8.97 -0.12
CA LEU A 127 13.40 -10.03 0.79
C LEU A 127 12.53 -11.05 0.07
N SER A 128 12.51 -12.28 0.59
CA SER A 128 11.45 -13.25 0.32
C SER A 128 10.79 -13.61 1.64
N VAL A 129 9.50 -13.32 1.79
CA VAL A 129 8.72 -13.70 2.99
C VAL A 129 7.56 -14.59 2.58
N SER A 130 7.53 -15.80 3.13
CA SER A 130 6.55 -16.83 2.77
C SER A 130 6.04 -17.64 3.95
N GLY A 131 4.81 -18.13 3.83
CA GLY A 131 4.21 -19.06 4.78
C GLY A 131 3.95 -18.45 6.17
N SER A 132 4.02 -17.12 6.32
CA SER A 132 3.80 -16.52 7.64
C SER A 132 2.33 -16.64 8.03
N SER A 133 2.03 -17.27 9.17
CA SER A 133 0.64 -17.45 9.61
C SER A 133 -0.05 -16.14 10.05
N GLY A 134 0.72 -15.09 10.31
CA GLY A 134 0.31 -13.70 10.49
C GLY A 134 0.95 -12.81 9.41
N TYR A 135 1.23 -11.54 9.72
CA TYR A 135 1.78 -10.61 8.73
C TYR A 135 3.22 -10.95 8.34
N ALA A 136 3.57 -10.70 7.08
CA ALA A 136 4.97 -10.70 6.65
C ALA A 136 5.73 -9.52 7.30
N VAL A 137 5.09 -8.35 7.34
CA VAL A 137 5.60 -7.14 7.99
C VAL A 137 4.47 -6.50 8.79
N ASP A 138 4.67 -6.34 10.10
CA ASP A 138 3.79 -5.60 11.00
C ASP A 138 4.57 -4.46 11.65
N SER A 139 4.41 -3.26 11.07
CA SER A 139 5.07 -2.03 11.48
C SER A 139 4.11 -1.14 12.26
N LEU A 140 4.58 -0.63 13.39
CA LEU A 140 3.88 0.31 14.24
C LEU A 140 4.80 1.50 14.53
N ASN A 141 4.34 2.73 14.33
CA ASN A 141 5.09 3.95 14.65
C ASN A 141 6.51 4.06 14.06
N ASP A 142 6.87 3.29 13.05
CA ASP A 142 8.17 3.45 12.39
C ASP A 142 8.15 4.72 11.55
N LYS A 143 9.06 5.66 11.80
CA LYS A 143 9.03 6.96 11.11
C LYS A 143 9.22 6.81 9.60
N THR A 144 10.13 5.92 9.20
CA THR A 144 10.36 5.59 7.79
C THR A 144 10.39 4.08 7.60
N LEU A 145 9.50 3.57 6.75
CA LEU A 145 9.50 2.19 6.27
C LEU A 145 9.67 2.17 4.75
N ILE A 146 10.74 1.54 4.27
CA ILE A 146 10.98 1.30 2.85
C ILE A 146 11.01 -0.20 2.59
N VAL A 147 10.14 -0.66 1.70
CA VAL A 147 10.12 -2.04 1.19
C VAL A 147 10.35 -2.00 -0.31
N ASP A 148 11.46 -2.57 -0.76
CA ASP A 148 11.89 -2.50 -2.15
C ASP A 148 12.28 -3.89 -2.67
N SER A 149 11.87 -4.17 -3.92
CA SER A 149 12.29 -5.33 -4.70
C SER A 149 12.02 -6.67 -4.00
N SER A 150 11.04 -6.72 -3.10
CA SER A 150 10.77 -7.86 -2.22
C SER A 150 9.57 -8.67 -2.72
N VAL A 151 9.55 -9.94 -2.34
CA VAL A 151 8.50 -10.90 -2.73
C VAL A 151 7.80 -11.41 -1.47
N PHE A 152 6.46 -11.32 -1.47
CA PHE A 152 5.60 -11.74 -0.38
C PHE A 152 4.50 -12.66 -0.92
N PHE A 153 4.39 -13.88 -0.39
CA PHE A 153 3.36 -14.83 -0.80
C PHE A 153 2.97 -15.75 0.35
N GLU A 154 1.74 -16.28 0.34
CA GLU A 154 1.25 -17.22 1.36
C GLU A 154 1.39 -16.69 2.80
N ASN A 155 1.20 -15.38 3.00
CA ASN A 155 1.23 -14.76 4.31
C ASN A 155 -0.18 -14.39 4.79
N GLY A 156 -0.33 -14.22 6.10
CA GLY A 156 -1.55 -13.76 6.75
C GLY A 156 -2.50 -14.90 7.12
N ALA A 157 -3.24 -14.71 8.21
CA ALA A 157 -4.40 -15.53 8.52
C ALA A 157 -5.62 -15.06 7.71
N LEU A 158 -6.65 -15.89 7.60
CA LEU A 158 -7.92 -15.48 6.99
C LEU A 158 -8.49 -14.22 7.65
N GLY A 159 -8.73 -13.18 6.85
CA GLY A 159 -9.17 -11.85 7.28
C GLY A 159 -8.04 -10.91 7.68
N GLY A 160 -6.80 -11.39 7.66
CA GLY A 160 -5.57 -10.62 7.89
C GLY A 160 -5.07 -9.93 6.63
N GLY A 161 -3.75 -9.90 6.45
CA GLY A 161 -3.11 -9.29 5.30
C GLY A 161 -1.63 -9.64 5.23
N THR A 162 -0.93 -9.10 4.24
CA THR A 162 0.49 -9.36 4.04
C THR A 162 1.36 -8.31 4.75
N LEU A 163 1.13 -7.02 4.48
CA LEU A 163 1.82 -5.90 5.11
C LEU A 163 0.83 -5.05 5.92
N ARG A 164 1.21 -4.72 7.16
CA ARG A 164 0.48 -3.79 8.00
C ARG A 164 1.39 -2.68 8.50
N VAL A 165 0.97 -1.44 8.29
CA VAL A 165 1.65 -0.23 8.78
C VAL A 165 0.66 0.58 9.59
N ARG A 166 1.01 0.85 10.84
CA ARG A 166 0.13 1.54 11.79
C ARG A 166 0.84 2.68 12.49
N SER A 167 0.07 3.65 12.95
CA SER A 167 0.54 4.59 13.97
C SER A 167 -0.47 4.73 15.10
N ASP A 168 0.03 4.93 16.30
CA ASP A 168 -0.72 5.37 17.48
C ASP A 168 -0.05 6.52 18.23
N LYS A 169 1.05 7.06 17.69
CA LYS A 169 1.72 8.27 18.17
C LYS A 169 1.64 9.39 17.12
N LEU A 170 1.52 10.62 17.59
CA LEU A 170 1.56 11.81 16.73
C LEU A 170 2.97 12.04 16.18
N ASP A 171 3.17 11.88 14.88
CA ASP A 171 4.44 12.16 14.19
C ASP A 171 4.24 12.33 12.67
N ASN A 172 5.34 12.32 11.92
CA ASN A 172 5.37 12.31 10.46
C ASN A 172 5.92 10.97 9.98
N TYR A 173 5.12 10.28 9.16
CA TYR A 173 5.42 8.92 8.72
C TYR A 173 5.65 8.86 7.21
N GLN A 174 6.66 8.11 6.80
CA GLN A 174 7.01 7.87 5.40
C GLN A 174 7.00 6.38 5.11
N VAL A 175 6.24 6.00 4.09
CA VAL A 175 6.12 4.60 3.66
C VAL A 175 6.39 4.53 2.16
N GLY A 176 7.36 3.71 1.77
CA GLY A 176 7.68 3.46 0.37
C GLY A 176 7.61 1.98 0.04
N LEU A 177 6.70 1.58 -0.87
CA LEU A 177 6.63 0.24 -1.43
C LEU A 177 6.98 0.32 -2.91
N THR A 178 8.14 -0.20 -3.30
CA THR A 178 8.65 -0.10 -4.67
C THR A 178 9.08 -1.45 -5.24
N ASN A 179 8.73 -1.75 -6.49
CA ASN A 179 9.15 -2.98 -7.20
C ASN A 179 8.84 -4.29 -6.46
N ASN A 180 7.82 -4.33 -5.60
CA ASN A 180 7.49 -5.55 -4.86
C ASN A 180 6.53 -6.44 -5.62
N ILE A 181 6.57 -7.74 -5.35
CA ILE A 181 5.55 -8.70 -5.75
C ILE A 181 4.81 -9.13 -4.48
N ILE A 182 3.50 -8.91 -4.43
CA ILE A 182 2.66 -9.24 -3.28
C ILE A 182 1.51 -10.12 -3.75
N THR A 183 1.49 -11.36 -3.28
CA THR A 183 0.37 -12.30 -3.49
C THR A 183 -0.37 -12.49 -2.18
N ASP A 184 -1.61 -12.00 -2.12
CA ASP A 184 -2.46 -12.07 -0.92
C ASP A 184 -3.80 -12.77 -1.21
N GLU A 185 -3.98 -13.95 -0.64
CA GLU A 185 -5.22 -14.75 -0.75
C GLU A 185 -6.07 -14.66 0.53
N ASN A 186 -5.63 -13.89 1.51
CA ASN A 186 -6.10 -13.99 2.89
C ASN A 186 -6.83 -12.75 3.38
N GLY A 187 -6.65 -11.56 2.79
CA GLY A 187 -7.33 -10.35 3.21
C GLY A 187 -6.86 -9.10 2.48
N THR A 188 -6.36 -8.11 3.21
CA THR A 188 -5.84 -6.86 2.62
C THR A 188 -4.34 -6.96 2.44
N ALA A 189 -3.86 -6.97 1.19
CA ALA A 189 -2.43 -7.13 0.89
C ALA A 189 -1.57 -6.08 1.60
N VAL A 190 -1.99 -4.81 1.57
CA VAL A 190 -1.33 -3.71 2.28
C VAL A 190 -2.36 -2.88 3.06
N LEU A 191 -2.22 -2.84 4.38
CA LEU A 191 -3.00 -1.98 5.26
C LEU A 191 -2.13 -0.85 5.82
N VAL A 192 -2.53 0.39 5.62
CA VAL A 192 -1.92 1.59 6.22
C VAL A 192 -2.98 2.35 6.99
N GLU A 193 -2.82 2.49 8.30
CA GLU A 193 -3.82 3.18 9.12
C GLU A 193 -3.24 3.90 10.33
N ASN A 194 -4.00 4.85 10.89
CA ASN A 194 -3.69 5.44 12.18
C ASN A 194 -4.85 5.26 13.16
N SER A 195 -4.51 5.22 14.44
CA SER A 195 -5.50 5.20 15.52
C SER A 195 -5.93 6.60 15.91
N GLY A 196 -6.93 6.72 16.78
CA GLY A 196 -7.35 8.02 17.32
C GLY A 196 -6.25 8.76 18.10
N ALA A 197 -5.26 8.04 18.66
CA ALA A 197 -4.16 8.63 19.41
C ALA A 197 -3.11 9.34 18.52
N SER A 198 -3.08 8.99 17.22
CA SER A 198 -2.21 9.59 16.20
C SER A 198 -2.97 10.46 15.20
N ALA A 199 -4.20 10.88 15.54
CA ALA A 199 -4.95 11.84 14.73
C ALA A 199 -4.16 13.15 14.56
N GLY A 200 -4.05 13.63 13.32
CA GLY A 200 -3.25 14.79 12.94
C GLY A 200 -1.80 14.46 12.53
N SER A 201 -1.38 13.19 12.62
CA SER A 201 -0.08 12.75 12.08
C SER A 201 -0.04 12.92 10.57
N SER A 202 1.12 13.22 10.00
CA SER A 202 1.24 13.24 8.54
C SER A 202 1.66 11.88 7.97
N LEU A 203 1.14 11.53 6.80
CA LEU A 203 1.54 10.36 6.02
C LEU A 203 2.01 10.78 4.64
N THR A 204 3.20 10.33 4.26
CA THR A 204 3.64 10.27 2.86
C THR A 204 3.76 8.82 2.44
N LEU A 205 2.96 8.39 1.46
CA LEU A 205 2.96 7.02 0.93
C LEU A 205 3.30 7.01 -0.55
N ALA A 206 4.31 6.23 -0.93
CA ALA A 206 4.69 5.98 -2.31
C ALA A 206 4.54 4.50 -2.66
N LEU A 207 3.71 4.20 -3.66
CA LEU A 207 3.46 2.87 -4.20
C LEU A 207 3.90 2.87 -5.65
N ARG A 208 5.07 2.30 -5.96
CA ARG A 208 5.66 2.38 -7.30
C ARG A 208 6.01 1.02 -7.87
N ARG A 209 5.51 0.69 -9.06
CA ARG A 209 5.92 -0.53 -9.79
C ARG A 209 5.74 -1.83 -8.99
N ASN A 210 4.74 -1.89 -8.11
CA ASN A 210 4.41 -3.14 -7.42
C ASN A 210 3.51 -4.00 -8.32
N ASP A 211 3.68 -5.30 -8.25
CA ASP A 211 2.76 -6.30 -8.79
C ASP A 211 1.97 -6.92 -7.64
N ILE A 212 0.66 -6.74 -7.65
CA ILE A 212 -0.22 -7.13 -6.55
C ILE A 212 -1.29 -8.07 -7.08
N LEU A 213 -1.16 -9.34 -6.70
CA LEU A 213 -2.15 -10.36 -6.94
C LEU A 213 -2.98 -10.54 -5.66
N SER A 214 -4.29 -10.42 -5.78
CA SER A 214 -5.17 -10.75 -4.66
C SER A 214 -6.45 -11.42 -5.12
N SER A 215 -6.89 -12.43 -4.38
CA SER A 215 -7.96 -13.34 -4.82
C SER A 215 -9.12 -13.47 -3.84
N ARG A 216 -9.09 -12.73 -2.73
CA ARG A 216 -10.11 -12.86 -1.68
C ARG A 216 -11.29 -11.93 -1.88
N ASP A 217 -12.48 -12.52 -1.94
CA ASP A 217 -13.74 -11.78 -2.07
C ASP A 217 -13.95 -10.73 -0.97
N GLY A 218 -14.50 -9.58 -1.37
CA GLY A 218 -14.91 -8.49 -0.47
C GLY A 218 -13.76 -7.74 0.20
N THR A 219 -12.53 -7.92 -0.28
CA THR A 219 -11.33 -7.29 0.31
C THR A 219 -10.82 -6.12 -0.52
N THR A 220 -9.84 -5.40 0.03
CA THR A 220 -9.13 -4.34 -0.67
C THR A 220 -7.67 -4.75 -0.82
N ALA A 221 -7.07 -4.63 -1.99
CA ALA A 221 -5.65 -4.95 -2.15
C ALA A 221 -4.78 -3.96 -1.36
N ILE A 222 -4.99 -2.65 -1.55
CA ILE A 222 -4.35 -1.61 -0.73
C ILE A 222 -5.40 -0.75 -0.04
N ARG A 223 -5.39 -0.75 1.28
CA ARG A 223 -6.26 0.11 2.10
C ARG A 223 -5.44 1.12 2.88
N VAL A 224 -5.79 2.40 2.71
CA VAL A 224 -5.25 3.51 3.48
C VAL A 224 -6.38 4.21 4.22
N ASN A 225 -6.29 4.28 5.55
CA ASN A 225 -7.24 4.99 6.40
C ASN A 225 -6.48 5.87 7.38
N TRP A 226 -6.36 7.16 7.07
CA TRP A 226 -5.46 8.05 7.79
C TRP A 226 -6.11 9.37 8.16
N ASN A 227 -6.31 9.57 9.46
CA ASN A 227 -6.82 10.79 10.06
C ASN A 227 -5.68 11.79 10.30
N GLY A 228 -5.38 12.61 9.30
CA GLY A 228 -4.32 13.62 9.33
C GLY A 228 -3.92 14.04 7.92
N PRO A 229 -2.93 14.93 7.76
CA PRO A 229 -2.42 15.32 6.44
C PRO A 229 -1.90 14.11 5.68
N MET A 230 -2.29 13.96 4.42
CA MET A 230 -1.96 12.75 3.65
C MET A 230 -1.54 13.07 2.22
N GLY A 231 -0.35 12.58 1.85
CA GLY A 231 0.20 12.62 0.51
C GLY A 231 0.40 11.20 -0.02
N ILE A 232 -0.25 10.86 -1.15
CA ILE A 232 -0.18 9.53 -1.77
C ILE A 232 0.21 9.65 -3.24
N GLU A 233 1.19 8.85 -3.63
CA GLU A 233 1.48 8.55 -5.03
C GLU A 233 1.34 7.04 -5.24
N ALA A 234 0.48 6.62 -6.16
CA ALA A 234 0.48 5.26 -6.69
C ALA A 234 0.75 5.30 -8.19
N SER A 235 1.94 4.85 -8.60
CA SER A 235 2.35 4.93 -10.00
C SER A 235 2.91 3.62 -10.55
N ASN A 236 2.50 3.30 -11.79
CA ASN A 236 2.99 2.15 -12.54
C ASN A 236 2.80 0.80 -11.82
N ASN A 237 1.81 0.67 -10.93
CA ASN A 237 1.52 -0.60 -10.27
C ASN A 237 0.64 -1.48 -11.16
N VAL A 238 0.77 -2.78 -11.00
CA VAL A 238 -0.09 -3.80 -11.61
C VAL A 238 -0.93 -4.42 -10.50
N PHE A 239 -2.24 -4.48 -10.71
CA PHE A 239 -3.18 -5.17 -9.85
C PHE A 239 -3.88 -6.26 -10.66
N GLN A 240 -3.79 -7.49 -10.19
CA GLN A 240 -4.59 -8.61 -10.68
C GLN A 240 -5.49 -9.09 -9.54
N LEU A 241 -6.81 -8.90 -9.71
CA LEU A 241 -7.78 -9.06 -8.63
C LEU A 241 -8.83 -10.10 -9.04
N ASP A 242 -8.73 -11.28 -8.44
CA ASP A 242 -9.45 -12.47 -8.87
C ASP A 242 -10.75 -12.73 -8.09
N GLY A 243 -10.89 -12.16 -6.89
CA GLY A 243 -12.09 -12.27 -6.07
C GLY A 243 -13.22 -11.33 -6.49
N ASP A 244 -14.44 -11.66 -6.10
CA ASP A 244 -15.63 -10.81 -6.22
C ASP A 244 -15.57 -9.64 -5.20
N GLN A 245 -16.20 -8.52 -5.53
CA GLN A 245 -16.35 -7.35 -4.64
C GLN A 245 -15.01 -6.79 -4.14
N MET A 246 -13.95 -6.93 -4.93
CA MET A 246 -12.63 -6.45 -4.56
C MET A 246 -12.45 -4.97 -4.86
N THR A 247 -11.65 -4.27 -4.07
CA THR A 247 -11.19 -2.91 -4.36
C THR A 247 -9.68 -2.90 -4.58
N ALA A 248 -9.16 -2.32 -5.67
CA ALA A 248 -7.70 -2.28 -5.85
C ALA A 248 -7.05 -1.32 -4.85
N LEU A 249 -7.54 -0.09 -4.78
CA LEU A 249 -7.04 0.91 -3.84
C LEU A 249 -8.19 1.66 -3.17
N SER A 250 -8.24 1.59 -1.84
CA SER A 250 -9.18 2.34 -1.02
C SER A 250 -8.45 3.35 -0.15
N LEU A 251 -8.90 4.60 -0.19
CA LEU A 251 -8.32 5.73 0.49
C LEU A 251 -9.39 6.48 1.28
N ALA A 252 -9.22 6.55 2.59
CA ALA A 252 -10.06 7.32 3.49
C ALA A 252 -9.22 8.35 4.25
N SER A 253 -9.53 9.64 4.05
CA SER A 253 -9.04 10.77 4.83
C SER A 253 -10.20 11.33 5.66
N PRO A 254 -10.45 10.81 6.87
CA PRO A 254 -11.57 11.25 7.72
C PRO A 254 -11.32 12.60 8.41
N SER A 255 -10.11 13.18 8.33
CA SER A 255 -9.84 14.50 8.92
C SER A 255 -10.65 15.57 8.20
N ALA A 256 -11.44 16.35 8.95
CA ALA A 256 -12.23 17.46 8.42
C ALA A 256 -11.42 18.77 8.29
N THR A 257 -10.17 18.79 8.76
CA THR A 257 -9.29 19.96 8.75
C THR A 257 -8.00 19.76 7.96
N ASP A 258 -7.55 18.51 7.81
CA ASP A 258 -6.28 18.21 7.14
C ASP A 258 -6.49 17.78 5.69
N SER A 259 -5.63 18.28 4.80
CA SER A 259 -5.78 18.06 3.37
C SER A 259 -5.35 16.66 2.92
N LEU A 260 -6.01 16.16 1.88
CA LEU A 260 -5.57 15.03 1.08
C LEU A 260 -4.94 15.48 -0.25
N SER A 261 -3.77 14.94 -0.58
CA SER A 261 -3.18 14.98 -1.92
C SER A 261 -2.94 13.56 -2.43
N ALA A 262 -3.58 13.15 -3.53
CA ALA A 262 -3.43 11.82 -4.10
C ALA A 262 -3.21 11.86 -5.62
N ALA A 263 -2.27 11.06 -6.12
CA ALA A 263 -2.06 10.85 -7.55
C ALA A 263 -1.98 9.35 -7.87
N PHE A 264 -2.86 8.89 -8.75
CA PHE A 264 -2.90 7.54 -9.30
C PHE A 264 -2.52 7.61 -10.77
N VAL A 265 -1.31 7.17 -11.13
CA VAL A 265 -0.73 7.40 -12.45
C VAL A 265 -0.25 6.13 -13.12
N ASN A 266 -0.69 5.86 -14.34
CA ASN A 266 -0.22 4.73 -15.16
C ASN A 266 -0.35 3.35 -14.46
N ASN A 267 -1.34 3.16 -13.59
CA ASN A 267 -1.58 1.85 -13.00
C ASN A 267 -2.39 0.97 -13.96
N THR A 268 -2.12 -0.32 -13.95
CA THR A 268 -2.87 -1.34 -14.69
C THR A 268 -3.66 -2.19 -13.71
N LEU A 269 -4.98 -2.20 -13.82
CA LEU A 269 -5.88 -2.93 -12.94
C LEU A 269 -6.69 -3.92 -13.76
N VAL A 270 -6.61 -5.20 -13.43
CA VAL A 270 -7.39 -6.27 -14.06
C VAL A 270 -8.25 -6.94 -13.00
N PHE A 271 -9.56 -6.93 -13.21
CA PHE A 271 -10.53 -7.53 -12.31
C PHE A 271 -11.19 -8.73 -12.97
N ASN A 272 -11.02 -9.91 -12.38
CA ASN A 272 -11.62 -11.17 -12.83
C ASN A 272 -12.88 -11.56 -12.04
N GLY A 273 -13.14 -10.90 -10.90
CA GLY A 273 -14.39 -10.98 -10.15
C GLY A 273 -15.36 -9.83 -10.42
N SER A 274 -16.62 -10.03 -10.04
CA SER A 274 -17.76 -9.12 -10.22
C SER A 274 -17.84 -8.06 -9.11
N SER A 275 -18.59 -6.99 -9.36
CA SER A 275 -18.89 -5.93 -8.36
C SER A 275 -17.64 -5.26 -7.76
N SER A 276 -16.56 -5.21 -8.53
CA SER A 276 -15.26 -4.72 -8.06
C SER A 276 -15.11 -3.20 -8.24
N VAL A 277 -14.17 -2.61 -7.52
CA VAL A 277 -13.89 -1.17 -7.56
C VAL A 277 -12.42 -0.93 -7.90
N GLY A 278 -12.13 -0.11 -8.91
CA GLY A 278 -10.79 0.37 -9.22
C GLY A 278 -10.20 1.17 -8.07
N PHE A 279 -10.68 2.40 -7.94
CA PHE A 279 -10.27 3.34 -6.92
C PHE A 279 -11.47 3.74 -6.06
N ASN A 280 -11.32 3.73 -4.74
CA ASN A 280 -12.30 4.27 -3.81
C ASN A 280 -11.64 5.37 -2.97
N VAL A 281 -12.10 6.61 -3.10
CA VAL A 281 -11.48 7.77 -2.45
C VAL A 281 -12.54 8.56 -1.69
N SER A 282 -12.29 8.77 -0.40
CA SER A 282 -13.11 9.59 0.49
C SER A 282 -12.25 10.61 1.24
N ALA A 283 -12.63 11.89 1.14
CA ALA A 283 -11.95 12.98 1.83
C ALA A 283 -12.96 13.87 2.56
N ALA A 284 -12.73 14.10 3.86
CA ALA A 284 -13.60 14.94 4.68
C ALA A 284 -13.25 16.43 4.60
N ALA A 285 -11.99 16.79 4.37
CA ALA A 285 -11.53 18.18 4.18
C ALA A 285 -11.24 18.49 2.70
N THR A 286 -10.48 19.57 2.46
CA THR A 286 -10.00 19.93 1.14
C THR A 286 -9.14 18.84 0.53
N SER A 287 -9.32 18.55 -0.76
CA SER A 287 -8.56 17.50 -1.41
C SER A 287 -8.09 17.86 -2.82
N THR A 288 -7.00 17.22 -3.24
CA THR A 288 -6.39 17.34 -4.56
C THR A 288 -6.14 15.92 -5.04
N VAL A 289 -6.93 15.45 -6.00
CA VAL A 289 -6.93 14.05 -6.41
C VAL A 289 -6.81 13.92 -7.92
N GLY A 290 -5.85 13.10 -8.35
CA GLY A 290 -5.54 12.89 -9.76
C GLY A 290 -5.58 11.44 -10.17
N LEU A 291 -6.29 11.14 -11.26
CA LEU A 291 -6.21 9.85 -11.95
C LEU A 291 -5.75 10.10 -13.38
N GLY A 292 -4.52 9.69 -13.70
CA GLY A 292 -3.87 9.94 -14.98
C GLY A 292 -3.37 8.67 -15.66
N GLY A 293 -3.76 8.39 -16.91
CA GLY A 293 -3.14 7.31 -17.69
C GLY A 293 -3.39 5.89 -17.17
N ASN A 294 -4.34 5.67 -16.26
CA ASN A 294 -4.59 4.34 -15.71
C ASN A 294 -5.35 3.47 -16.71
N THR A 295 -5.08 2.18 -16.71
CA THR A 295 -5.81 1.17 -17.49
C THR A 295 -6.60 0.27 -16.54
N LEU A 296 -7.91 0.16 -16.74
CA LEU A 296 -8.81 -0.65 -15.93
C LEU A 296 -9.56 -1.63 -16.84
N THR A 297 -9.48 -2.92 -16.55
CA THR A 297 -10.21 -3.97 -17.27
C THR A 297 -11.12 -4.72 -16.31
N PHE A 298 -12.43 -4.67 -16.58
CA PHE A 298 -13.44 -5.41 -15.82
C PHE A 298 -13.95 -6.58 -16.63
N ASN A 299 -13.61 -7.81 -16.20
CA ASN A 299 -14.02 -9.03 -16.90
C ASN A 299 -15.38 -9.58 -16.43
N ARG A 300 -16.00 -8.94 -15.44
CA ARG A 300 -17.28 -9.35 -14.83
C ARG A 300 -18.16 -8.13 -14.51
N ASN A 301 -19.44 -8.42 -14.28
CA ASN A 301 -20.51 -7.43 -14.14
C ASN A 301 -20.34 -6.49 -12.94
N ASN A 302 -21.07 -5.37 -12.98
CA ASN A 302 -21.36 -4.46 -11.86
C ASN A 302 -20.15 -3.75 -11.22
N SER A 303 -19.04 -3.64 -11.95
CA SER A 303 -17.84 -3.02 -11.41
C SER A 303 -17.86 -1.49 -11.54
N THR A 304 -17.00 -0.80 -10.80
CA THR A 304 -16.88 0.66 -10.84
C THR A 304 -15.42 1.10 -10.96
N GLY A 305 -15.08 1.95 -11.93
CA GLY A 305 -13.70 2.44 -12.11
C GLY A 305 -13.22 3.32 -10.96
N LEU A 306 -13.98 4.38 -10.63
CA LEU A 306 -13.74 5.25 -9.48
C LEU A 306 -15.03 5.41 -8.67
N ILE A 307 -14.91 5.34 -7.35
CA ILE A 307 -15.86 5.90 -6.40
C ILE A 307 -15.16 7.07 -5.70
N PHE A 308 -15.71 8.27 -5.82
CA PHE A 308 -15.19 9.47 -5.19
C PHE A 308 -16.22 10.11 -4.26
N SER A 309 -15.77 10.57 -3.10
CA SER A 309 -16.54 11.37 -2.13
C SER A 309 -15.66 12.47 -1.53
N GLY A 310 -15.94 13.73 -1.84
CA GLY A 310 -15.25 14.89 -1.27
C GLY A 310 -16.24 15.77 -0.52
N ALA A 311 -16.13 15.83 0.81
CA ALA A 311 -16.99 16.67 1.66
C ALA A 311 -16.47 18.11 1.80
N GLY A 312 -15.18 18.34 1.56
CA GLY A 312 -14.58 19.66 1.40
C GLY A 312 -14.26 20.01 -0.06
N GLU A 313 -13.87 21.27 -0.30
CA GLU A 313 -13.47 21.75 -1.62
C GLU A 313 -12.40 20.86 -2.25
N THR A 314 -12.65 20.41 -3.47
CA THR A 314 -11.79 19.43 -4.13
C THR A 314 -11.36 19.93 -5.50
N SER A 315 -10.09 19.76 -5.84
CA SER A 315 -9.63 19.74 -7.22
C SER A 315 -9.41 18.29 -7.65
N LEU A 316 -10.19 17.83 -8.63
CA LEU A 316 -10.18 16.46 -9.13
C LEU A 316 -9.87 16.47 -10.62
N TRP A 317 -8.88 15.70 -11.05
CA TRP A 317 -8.62 15.50 -12.48
C TRP A 317 -8.63 14.03 -12.88
N LEU A 318 -9.36 13.75 -13.96
CA LEU A 318 -9.42 12.47 -14.64
C LEU A 318 -8.89 12.68 -16.06
N GLU A 319 -7.67 12.23 -16.32
CA GLU A 319 -6.98 12.48 -17.58
C GLU A 319 -6.45 11.19 -18.21
N ALA A 320 -6.77 10.96 -19.48
CA ALA A 320 -6.21 9.87 -20.27
C ALA A 320 -6.36 8.46 -19.65
N ASN A 321 -7.39 8.22 -18.83
CA ASN A 321 -7.67 6.88 -18.31
C ASN A 321 -8.37 6.03 -19.37
N ASN A 322 -8.02 4.75 -19.43
CA ASN A 322 -8.65 3.75 -20.29
C ASN A 322 -9.40 2.74 -19.42
N LEU A 323 -10.69 2.57 -19.66
CA LEU A 323 -11.53 1.59 -19.00
C LEU A 323 -12.18 0.70 -20.06
N THR A 324 -12.04 -0.61 -19.89
CA THR A 324 -12.73 -1.62 -20.71
C THR A 324 -13.61 -2.48 -19.83
N ALA A 325 -14.90 -2.48 -20.11
CA ALA A 325 -15.88 -3.34 -19.47
C ALA A 325 -16.27 -4.46 -20.45
N ASN A 326 -15.83 -5.69 -20.16
CA ASN A 326 -16.18 -6.89 -20.94
C ASN A 326 -17.50 -7.52 -20.47
N ALA A 327 -18.21 -6.83 -19.58
CA ALA A 327 -19.38 -7.31 -18.87
C ALA A 327 -20.18 -6.13 -18.31
N SER A 328 -21.44 -6.40 -17.96
CA SER A 328 -22.48 -5.37 -17.91
C SER A 328 -22.72 -4.76 -16.54
N GLY A 329 -23.39 -3.61 -16.51
CA GLY A 329 -23.72 -2.87 -15.29
C GLY A 329 -22.53 -2.12 -14.72
N THR A 330 -21.48 -1.94 -15.51
CA THR A 330 -20.26 -1.24 -15.12
C THR A 330 -20.53 0.26 -15.06
N THR A 331 -19.95 0.92 -14.04
CA THR A 331 -19.92 2.37 -13.94
C THR A 331 -18.49 2.85 -14.15
N GLY A 332 -18.26 3.75 -15.09
CA GLY A 332 -16.93 4.31 -15.33
C GLY A 332 -16.43 5.04 -14.09
N PHE A 333 -17.05 6.19 -13.79
CA PHE A 333 -16.69 7.01 -12.64
C PHE A 333 -17.93 7.50 -11.90
N LEU A 334 -17.98 7.20 -10.61
CA LEU A 334 -19.05 7.56 -9.69
C LEU A 334 -18.55 8.60 -8.69
N PHE A 335 -19.16 9.78 -8.73
CA PHE A 335 -18.99 10.83 -7.74
C PHE A 335 -20.20 10.83 -6.82
N THR A 336 -20.02 10.28 -5.63
CA THR A 336 -21.09 10.15 -4.64
C THR A 336 -21.42 11.50 -4.00
N THR A 337 -20.38 12.27 -3.65
CA THR A 337 -20.46 13.62 -3.10
C THR A 337 -19.32 14.47 -3.66
N ILE A 338 -19.63 15.69 -4.07
CA ILE A 338 -18.64 16.74 -4.36
C ILE A 338 -19.11 18.03 -3.69
N ALA A 339 -18.26 18.62 -2.84
CA ALA A 339 -18.58 19.86 -2.13
C ALA A 339 -18.69 21.06 -3.07
N ALA A 340 -19.41 22.10 -2.62
CA ALA A 340 -19.50 23.38 -3.31
C ALA A 340 -18.09 23.99 -3.50
N GLY A 341 -17.89 24.74 -4.59
CA GLY A 341 -16.61 25.38 -4.90
C GLY A 341 -15.51 24.44 -5.43
N SER A 342 -15.79 23.14 -5.55
CA SER A 342 -14.85 22.17 -6.14
C SER A 342 -14.72 22.33 -7.66
N ASP A 343 -13.57 21.93 -8.20
CA ASP A 343 -13.35 21.77 -9.64
C ASP A 343 -13.11 20.31 -10.03
N VAL A 344 -13.70 19.91 -11.15
CA VAL A 344 -13.55 18.56 -11.72
C VAL A 344 -13.16 18.69 -13.18
N ARG A 345 -11.92 18.31 -13.49
CA ARG A 345 -11.38 18.26 -14.84
C ARG A 345 -11.48 16.85 -15.42
N ILE A 346 -12.07 16.70 -16.61
CA ILE A 346 -12.29 15.41 -17.27
C ILE A 346 -11.85 15.53 -18.74
N ASP A 347 -10.71 14.94 -19.06
CA ASP A 347 -10.04 15.08 -20.36
C ASP A 347 -9.53 13.73 -20.89
N SER A 348 -9.70 13.50 -22.20
CA SER A 348 -9.04 12.40 -22.93
C SER A 348 -9.29 10.98 -22.40
N ASN A 349 -10.34 10.74 -21.60
CA ASN A 349 -10.65 9.40 -21.11
C ASN A 349 -11.29 8.54 -22.21
N ILE A 350 -10.99 7.24 -22.21
CA ILE A 350 -11.61 6.24 -23.08
C ILE A 350 -12.33 5.24 -22.19
N LEU A 351 -13.66 5.16 -22.33
CA LEU A 351 -14.49 4.20 -21.60
C LEU A 351 -15.25 3.34 -22.62
N ASP A 352 -14.87 2.08 -22.71
CA ASP A 352 -15.45 1.10 -23.62
C ASP A 352 -16.36 0.13 -22.86
N PHE A 353 -17.65 0.18 -23.17
CA PHE A 353 -18.70 -0.68 -22.63
C PHE A 353 -19.33 -1.55 -23.72
N THR A 354 -18.62 -1.85 -24.82
CA THR A 354 -19.14 -2.66 -25.92
C THR A 354 -19.22 -4.16 -25.58
N ASP A 355 -19.97 -4.49 -24.52
CA ASP A 355 -20.16 -5.86 -24.02
C ASP A 355 -21.36 -6.60 -24.66
N GLY A 356 -22.19 -5.89 -25.43
CA GLY A 356 -23.39 -6.42 -26.09
C GLY A 356 -24.58 -6.68 -25.15
N SER A 357 -24.56 -6.15 -23.94
CA SER A 357 -25.59 -6.35 -22.91
C SER A 357 -26.79 -5.41 -23.01
N SER A 358 -27.86 -5.75 -22.27
CA SER A 358 -29.06 -4.93 -22.07
C SER A 358 -29.10 -4.22 -20.70
N VAL A 359 -28.15 -4.52 -19.81
CA VAL A 359 -28.03 -3.83 -18.51
C VAL A 359 -27.43 -2.45 -18.74
N VAL A 360 -27.84 -1.48 -17.91
CA VAL A 360 -27.46 -0.07 -18.06
C VAL A 360 -26.03 0.16 -17.56
N ASP A 361 -25.09 0.26 -18.50
CA ASP A 361 -23.78 0.84 -18.24
C ASP A 361 -23.85 2.35 -18.13
N ARG A 362 -22.95 2.90 -17.30
CA ARG A 362 -22.92 4.33 -16.95
C ARG A 362 -21.51 4.88 -17.11
N GLY A 363 -21.37 6.02 -17.78
CA GLY A 363 -20.08 6.69 -17.97
C GLY A 363 -19.68 7.45 -16.72
N PHE A 364 -20.09 8.71 -16.64
CA PHE A 364 -19.87 9.59 -15.50
C PHE A 364 -21.18 9.79 -14.72
N VAL A 365 -21.14 9.55 -13.40
CA VAL A 365 -22.32 9.65 -12.54
C VAL A 365 -22.04 10.58 -11.37
N PHE A 366 -22.73 11.72 -11.32
CA PHE A 366 -22.69 12.65 -10.21
C PHE A 366 -23.98 12.54 -9.40
N THR A 367 -23.86 12.05 -8.16
CA THR A 367 -25.03 11.74 -7.32
C THR A 367 -25.44 12.92 -6.46
N THR A 368 -24.49 13.49 -5.70
CA THR A 368 -24.73 14.64 -4.81
C THR A 368 -23.70 15.72 -5.09
N LEU A 369 -24.17 16.91 -5.45
CA LEU A 369 -23.31 18.05 -5.76
C LEU A 369 -23.65 19.23 -4.86
N GLY A 370 -22.62 19.86 -4.29
CA GLY A 370 -22.72 21.21 -3.75
C GLY A 370 -23.01 22.22 -4.85
N ASP A 371 -23.42 23.42 -4.45
CA ASP A 371 -23.66 24.49 -5.43
C ASP A 371 -22.34 24.90 -6.09
N THR A 372 -22.41 25.31 -7.36
CA THR A 372 -21.28 25.85 -8.13
C THR A 372 -20.06 24.93 -8.28
N VAL A 373 -20.25 23.62 -8.37
CA VAL A 373 -19.16 22.71 -8.78
C VAL A 373 -18.77 23.04 -10.22
N GLU A 374 -17.49 23.29 -10.48
CA GLU A 374 -17.01 23.67 -11.80
C GLU A 374 -16.53 22.44 -12.58
N LEU A 375 -17.19 22.14 -13.69
CA LEU A 375 -16.76 21.09 -14.62
C LEU A 375 -15.87 21.70 -15.71
N LYS A 376 -14.74 21.06 -15.96
CA LYS A 376 -13.76 21.50 -16.96
C LYS A 376 -13.37 20.34 -17.87
N GLY A 377 -13.21 20.63 -19.15
CA GLY A 377 -12.60 19.73 -20.11
C GLY A 377 -12.41 20.43 -21.46
N THR A 378 -11.24 20.27 -22.04
CA THR A 378 -10.87 20.86 -23.33
C THR A 378 -10.61 19.81 -24.40
N THR A 379 -10.41 18.56 -23.99
CA THR A 379 -10.22 17.44 -24.90
C THR A 379 -11.40 16.48 -24.83
N ASN A 380 -11.58 15.71 -25.90
CA ASN A 380 -12.72 14.81 -26.00
C ASN A 380 -12.53 13.56 -25.13
N ASN A 381 -13.59 13.15 -24.43
CA ASN A 381 -13.71 11.83 -23.83
C ASN A 381 -14.47 10.91 -24.79
N LEU A 382 -13.94 9.70 -25.03
CA LEU A 382 -14.56 8.71 -25.91
C LEU A 382 -15.29 7.67 -25.07
N LEU A 383 -16.62 7.63 -25.21
CA LEU A 383 -17.47 6.67 -24.51
C LEU A 383 -18.19 5.82 -25.56
N ASP A 384 -17.97 4.51 -25.55
CA ASP A 384 -18.65 3.58 -26.47
C ASP A 384 -19.48 2.54 -25.70
N GLY A 385 -20.57 2.06 -26.29
CA GLY A 385 -21.47 1.07 -25.69
C GLY A 385 -22.28 1.55 -24.47
N VAL A 386 -22.14 2.80 -24.03
CA VAL A 386 -22.78 3.30 -22.80
C VAL A 386 -24.23 3.74 -23.01
N VAL A 387 -25.14 3.33 -22.12
CA VAL A 387 -26.54 3.76 -22.15
C VAL A 387 -26.69 5.17 -21.58
N ASN A 388 -26.05 5.45 -20.45
CA ASN A 388 -26.08 6.74 -19.77
C ASN A 388 -24.66 7.32 -19.70
N PRO A 389 -24.20 8.07 -20.71
CA PRO A 389 -22.84 8.62 -20.75
C PRO A 389 -22.57 9.62 -19.63
N LEU A 390 -23.59 10.40 -19.24
CA LEU A 390 -23.54 11.37 -18.16
C LEU A 390 -24.85 11.36 -17.38
N VAL A 391 -24.74 11.23 -16.06
CA VAL A 391 -25.85 11.42 -15.10
C VAL A 391 -25.42 12.53 -14.14
N ILE A 392 -26.17 13.63 -14.10
CA ILE A 392 -25.80 14.79 -13.30
C ILE A 392 -27.05 15.52 -12.77
N GLN A 393 -26.95 16.08 -11.56
CA GLN A 393 -28.02 16.90 -10.97
C GLN A 393 -28.13 18.25 -11.70
N PRO A 394 -29.32 18.61 -12.24
CA PRO A 394 -29.50 19.89 -12.93
C PRO A 394 -29.24 21.09 -12.01
N GLY A 395 -28.60 22.14 -12.54
CA GLY A 395 -28.44 23.43 -11.87
C GLY A 395 -27.44 23.46 -10.70
N LYS A 396 -26.63 22.42 -10.49
CA LYS A 396 -25.61 22.36 -9.44
C LYS A 396 -24.21 22.70 -9.90
N THR A 397 -24.00 22.72 -11.21
CA THR A 397 -22.69 22.81 -11.84
C THR A 397 -22.58 23.98 -12.78
N THR A 398 -21.34 24.39 -13.04
CA THR A 398 -20.96 25.36 -14.07
C THR A 398 -19.93 24.75 -15.00
N GLY A 399 -19.70 25.36 -16.17
CA GLY A 399 -18.74 24.84 -17.15
C GLY A 399 -19.26 23.62 -17.91
N GLY A 400 -18.35 22.72 -18.29
CA GLY A 400 -18.65 21.54 -19.09
C GLY A 400 -17.40 20.83 -19.61
N PHE A 401 -17.61 19.67 -20.22
CA PHE A 401 -16.56 18.86 -20.85
C PHE A 401 -17.11 18.10 -22.05
N TYR A 402 -16.25 17.60 -22.93
CA TYR A 402 -16.67 16.94 -24.16
C TYR A 402 -16.81 15.42 -23.97
N ILE A 403 -17.94 14.86 -24.42
CA ILE A 403 -18.17 13.43 -24.59
C ILE A 403 -18.52 13.18 -26.06
N ASN A 404 -17.79 12.30 -26.74
CA ASN A 404 -18.01 11.95 -28.15
C ASN A 404 -18.15 13.18 -29.07
N SER A 405 -17.26 14.16 -28.86
CA SER A 405 -17.19 15.47 -29.54
C SER A 405 -18.38 16.40 -29.28
N VAL A 406 -19.24 16.08 -28.31
CA VAL A 406 -20.37 16.91 -27.89
C VAL A 406 -20.07 17.50 -26.52
N LEU A 407 -20.14 18.83 -26.42
CA LEU A 407 -20.00 19.53 -25.15
C LEU A 407 -21.18 19.20 -24.25
N GLN A 408 -20.91 18.61 -23.10
CA GLN A 408 -21.89 18.38 -22.05
C GLN A 408 -21.90 19.59 -21.12
N GLN A 409 -23.02 20.32 -21.13
CA GLN A 409 -23.30 21.37 -20.17
C GLN A 409 -24.54 20.97 -19.37
N PRO A 410 -24.48 21.01 -18.03
CA PRO A 410 -25.57 20.64 -17.14
C PRO A 410 -26.73 21.64 -17.09
#